data_AF-A0AAQ1R740-F1
#
_entry.id   AF-A0AAQ1R740-F1
#
_cell.length_a   1.000
_cell.length_b   1.000
_cell.length_c   1.000
_cell.angle_alpha   90.00
_cell.angle_beta   90.00
_cell.angle_gamma   90.00
#
_symmetry.space_group_name_H-M   'P 1'
#
loop_
_entity.id
_entity.type
_entity.pdbx_description
1 polymer ?
#
loop_
_entity_poly.entity_id
_entity_poly.type
_entity_poly.pdbx_seq_one_letter_code
_entity_poly.pdbx_strand_id
1 'polypeptide(L)'
;MSNEVRANYGELSNEQLVIRIKAGEDVSGNMEQLYNQVRRFIHAVAWKYRDSGELEDQEQEGYLALYPAIDGYDPAQGVKFLTYAEYHIRQRMRRCLQMNGSCLRFPVHCLEKVQRYKCLCNAFNREYGREPSDREAAAFMGLTLEQMEDIRESACMARLGSLDSPVKGLDGGEDTTIGDMVASVEDMEGDTVERMQQEQLKAELWDYVDSLPGQQPAVIRMRFQDGMAMEAIGREYGTSGEAVRHIQAKALRELRKPRYSKRLRPFLPDADRIYSMAITGNGVGKFNRTWTSSTERAALNVIDWEERHRMHLELLEKVRKEVAKSQQAEA
;
A
#
# COMPACT_ATOMS: atom_id res chain seq x y z
N MET A 1 37.17 46.38 -11.26
CA MET A 1 36.38 46.66 -12.48
C MET A 1 35.24 45.66 -12.44
N SER A 2 34.01 46.00 -12.08
CA SER A 2 33.20 47.09 -12.62
C SER A 2 32.47 47.83 -11.50
N ASN A 3 32.69 49.14 -11.48
CA ASN A 3 31.99 50.08 -10.63
C ASN A 3 30.72 50.44 -11.42
N GLU A 4 29.65 49.67 -11.25
CA GLU A 4 28.37 50.02 -11.86
C GLU A 4 27.80 51.21 -11.12
N VAL A 5 27.74 52.30 -11.89
CA VAL A 5 27.19 53.60 -11.55
C VAL A 5 25.80 53.40 -10.95
N ARG A 6 25.69 53.65 -9.64
CA ARG A 6 24.40 53.92 -8.99
C ARG A 6 23.78 55.13 -9.67
N ALA A 7 22.93 54.87 -10.66
CA ALA A 7 22.05 55.87 -11.23
C ALA A 7 21.09 56.31 -10.13
N ASN A 8 21.39 57.48 -9.57
CA ASN A 8 20.57 58.23 -8.63
C ASN A 8 19.30 58.73 -9.35
N TYR A 9 18.40 57.82 -9.73
CA TYR A 9 16.99 58.17 -9.90
C TYR A 9 16.44 58.31 -8.48
N GLY A 10 15.87 59.47 -8.14
CA GLY A 10 15.34 59.72 -6.80
C GLY A 10 14.51 58.53 -6.34
N GLU A 11 15.01 57.78 -5.35
CA GLU A 11 14.44 56.49 -4.94
C GLU A 11 13.03 56.74 -4.43
N LEU A 12 12.05 56.44 -5.28
CA LEU A 12 10.65 56.41 -4.89
C LEU A 12 10.51 55.48 -3.69
N SER A 13 9.81 55.94 -2.66
CA SER A 13 9.54 55.10 -1.50
C SER A 13 8.66 53.91 -1.90
N ASN A 14 8.69 52.83 -1.13
CA ASN A 14 7.80 51.68 -1.34
C ASN A 14 6.33 52.12 -1.48
N GLU A 15 5.88 53.05 -0.63
CA GLU A 15 4.52 53.59 -0.66
C GLU A 15 4.22 54.34 -1.96
N GLN A 16 5.17 55.13 -2.47
CA GLN A 16 5.01 55.85 -3.73
C GLN A 16 4.93 54.89 -4.92
N LEU A 17 5.77 53.83 -4.93
CA LEU A 17 5.72 52.79 -5.95
C LEU A 17 4.38 52.06 -5.93
N VAL A 18 3.88 51.70 -4.75
CA VAL A 18 2.58 51.04 -4.60
C VAL A 18 1.45 51.92 -5.12
N ILE A 19 1.45 53.23 -4.84
CA ILE A 19 0.45 54.17 -5.36
C ILE A 19 0.46 54.21 -6.90
N ARG A 20 1.65 54.28 -7.51
CA ARG A 20 1.79 54.29 -8.98
C ARG A 20 1.32 52.99 -9.62
N ILE A 21 1.67 51.85 -9.03
CA ILE A 21 1.22 50.53 -9.48
C ILE A 21 -0.32 50.46 -9.43
N LYS A 22 -0.95 50.94 -8.35
CA LYS A 22 -2.42 50.98 -8.25
C LYS A 22 -3.08 51.93 -9.26
N ALA A 23 -2.41 53.02 -9.61
CA ALA A 23 -2.86 53.94 -10.66
C ALA A 23 -2.70 53.38 -12.09
N GLY A 24 -2.06 52.21 -12.24
CA GLY A 24 -1.78 51.60 -13.55
C GLY A 24 -0.62 52.26 -14.30
N GLU A 25 0.15 53.13 -13.64
CA GLU A 25 1.33 53.75 -14.21
C GLU A 25 2.49 52.75 -14.21
N ASP A 26 3.04 52.45 -15.40
CA ASP A 26 4.20 51.56 -15.59
C ASP A 26 4.28 50.41 -14.58
N VAL A 27 3.24 49.57 -14.56
CA VAL A 27 3.07 48.51 -13.56
C VAL A 27 4.30 47.59 -13.52
N SER A 28 4.85 47.25 -14.69
CA SER A 28 6.00 46.35 -14.79
C SER A 28 7.27 46.98 -14.20
N GLY A 29 7.63 48.19 -14.62
CA GLY A 29 8.84 48.86 -14.13
C GLY A 29 8.77 49.18 -12.64
N ASN A 30 7.62 49.68 -12.17
CA ASN A 30 7.42 49.99 -10.75
C ASN A 30 7.42 48.72 -9.88
N MET A 31 6.87 47.60 -10.36
CA MET A 31 6.90 46.32 -9.64
C MET A 31 8.31 45.76 -9.55
N GLU A 32 9.10 45.84 -10.62
CA GLU A 32 10.51 45.42 -10.61
C GLU A 32 11.32 46.26 -9.61
N GLN A 33 11.13 47.59 -9.62
CA GLN A 33 11.79 48.48 -8.68
C GLN A 33 11.38 48.18 -7.23
N LEU A 34 10.09 47.96 -6.98
CA LEU A 34 9.57 47.60 -5.66
C LEU A 34 10.20 46.27 -5.19
N TYR A 35 10.20 45.24 -6.02
CA TYR A 35 10.82 43.95 -5.70
C TYR A 35 12.30 44.09 -5.35
N ASN A 36 13.06 44.86 -6.14
CA ASN A 36 14.47 45.11 -5.88
C ASN A 36 14.72 45.78 -4.51
N GLN A 37 13.82 46.66 -4.05
CA GLN A 37 13.88 47.27 -2.72
C GLN A 37 13.51 46.27 -1.61
N VAL A 38 12.50 45.42 -1.81
CA VAL A 38 11.93 44.56 -0.74
C VAL A 38 12.46 43.13 -0.71
N ARG A 39 13.19 42.65 -1.73
CA ARG A 39 13.67 41.25 -1.82
C ARG A 39 14.46 40.77 -0.60
N ARG A 40 15.28 41.64 0.01
CA ARG A 40 16.04 41.30 1.24
C ARG A 40 15.12 41.08 2.44
N PHE A 41 14.02 41.83 2.51
CA PHE A 41 12.99 41.65 3.52
C PHE A 41 12.25 40.33 3.30
N ILE A 42 11.86 40.03 2.05
CA ILE A 42 11.24 38.75 1.69
C ILE A 42 12.14 37.58 2.07
N HIS A 43 13.43 37.63 1.73
CA HIS A 43 14.43 36.64 2.13
C HIS A 43 14.48 36.46 3.66
N ALA A 44 14.51 37.54 4.43
CA ALA A 44 14.54 37.47 5.89
C ALA A 44 13.27 36.83 6.49
N VAL A 45 12.10 36.98 5.84
CA VAL A 45 10.87 36.29 6.23
C VAL A 45 10.93 34.82 5.82
N ALA A 46 11.36 34.52 4.59
CA ALA A 46 11.51 33.17 4.04
C ALA A 46 12.48 32.31 4.85
N TRP A 47 13.57 32.91 5.36
CA TRP A 47 14.60 32.23 6.15
C TRP A 47 14.04 31.50 7.38
N LYS A 48 12.91 31.96 7.94
CA LYS A 48 12.22 31.31 9.06
C LYS A 48 11.61 29.96 8.69
N TYR A 49 11.47 29.67 7.39
CA TYR A 49 10.83 28.47 6.85
C TYR A 49 11.80 27.54 6.11
N ARG A 50 13.11 27.83 6.11
CA ARG A 50 14.15 27.09 5.36
C ARG A 50 14.22 25.59 5.67
N ASP A 51 13.83 25.19 6.88
CA ASP A 51 13.87 23.79 7.32
C ASP A 51 12.59 23.03 6.94
N SER A 52 11.58 23.72 6.41
CA SER A 52 10.26 23.16 6.07
C SER A 52 9.98 23.09 4.57
N GLY A 53 10.81 23.71 3.75
CA GLY A 53 10.67 23.73 2.29
C GLY A 53 11.85 24.44 1.64
N GLU A 54 11.90 24.38 0.31
CA GLU A 54 12.95 25.02 -0.46
C GLU A 54 12.88 26.54 -0.33
N LEU A 55 14.04 27.17 -0.07
CA LEU A 55 14.10 28.60 0.24
C LEU A 55 13.69 29.45 -0.97
N GLU A 56 14.15 29.07 -2.16
CA GLU A 56 13.85 29.78 -3.40
C GLU A 56 12.34 29.79 -3.68
N ASP A 57 11.67 28.65 -3.49
CA ASP A 57 10.21 28.55 -3.62
C ASP A 57 9.47 29.49 -2.66
N GLN A 58 9.92 29.58 -1.41
CA GLN A 58 9.33 30.50 -0.43
C GLN A 58 9.52 31.96 -0.85
N GLU A 59 10.68 32.32 -1.39
CA GLU A 59 10.96 33.67 -1.88
C GLU A 59 10.07 34.04 -3.07
N GLN A 60 9.88 33.13 -4.01
CA GLN A 60 8.98 33.33 -5.16
C GLN A 60 7.53 33.52 -4.71
N GLU A 61 7.05 32.71 -3.77
CA GLU A 61 5.71 32.90 -3.19
C GLU A 61 5.60 34.22 -2.42
N GLY A 62 6.67 34.66 -1.77
CA GLY A 62 6.76 35.97 -1.15
C GLY A 62 6.64 37.12 -2.14
N TYR A 63 7.28 37.00 -3.31
CA TYR A 63 7.13 37.96 -4.41
C TYR A 63 5.68 38.00 -4.93
N LEU A 64 5.08 36.84 -5.17
CA LEU A 64 3.67 36.74 -5.62
C LEU A 64 2.68 37.31 -4.59
N ALA A 65 3.02 37.29 -3.30
CA ALA A 65 2.21 37.90 -2.25
C ALA A 65 2.18 39.44 -2.30
N LEU A 66 3.11 40.08 -3.03
CA LEU A 66 3.12 41.53 -3.17
C LEU A 66 1.90 42.04 -3.93
N TYR A 67 1.39 41.31 -4.92
CA TYR A 67 0.20 41.71 -5.68
C TYR A 67 -1.05 41.93 -4.79
N PRO A 68 -1.53 40.94 -4.01
CA PRO A 68 -2.67 41.16 -3.12
C PRO A 68 -2.36 42.17 -1.99
N ALA A 69 -1.08 42.32 -1.61
CA ALA A 69 -0.68 43.37 -0.66
C ALA A 69 -0.81 44.77 -1.28
N ILE A 70 -0.37 44.97 -2.52
CA ILE A 70 -0.50 46.24 -3.25
C ILE A 70 -1.99 46.59 -3.41
N ASP A 71 -2.80 45.64 -3.86
CA ASP A 71 -4.23 45.85 -4.09
C ASP A 71 -4.94 46.32 -2.82
N GLY A 72 -4.66 45.69 -1.68
CA GLY A 72 -5.29 45.99 -0.40
C GLY A 72 -4.67 47.15 0.39
N TYR A 73 -3.51 47.68 0.00
CA TYR A 73 -2.82 48.72 0.77
C TYR A 73 -3.49 50.09 0.65
N ASP A 74 -3.69 50.75 1.79
CA ASP A 74 -4.23 52.11 1.88
C ASP A 74 -3.22 53.06 2.54
N PRO A 75 -2.60 53.97 1.77
CA PRO A 75 -1.64 54.95 2.29
C PRO A 75 -2.23 55.92 3.32
N ALA A 76 -3.55 56.17 3.29
CA ALA A 76 -4.20 57.12 4.19
C ALA A 76 -4.18 56.66 5.65
N GLN A 77 -3.99 55.36 5.90
CA GLN A 77 -3.93 54.79 7.25
C GLN A 77 -2.60 55.05 7.97
N GLY A 78 -1.59 55.60 7.28
CA GLY A 78 -0.31 55.96 7.89
C GLY A 78 0.59 54.79 8.30
N VAL A 79 0.24 53.56 7.91
CA VAL A 79 1.06 52.36 8.15
C VAL A 79 2.04 52.16 6.99
N LYS A 80 3.32 51.88 7.29
CA LYS A 80 4.34 51.60 6.25
C LYS A 80 3.96 50.37 5.43
N PHE A 81 4.25 50.39 4.12
CA PHE A 81 3.86 49.30 3.23
C PHE A 81 4.45 47.94 3.67
N LEU A 82 5.74 47.89 4.03
CA LEU A 82 6.39 46.64 4.45
C LEU A 82 5.73 46.01 5.69
N THR A 83 5.28 46.82 6.65
CA THR A 83 4.58 46.34 7.85
C THR A 83 3.25 45.69 7.48
N TYR A 84 2.54 46.26 6.52
CA TYR A 84 1.28 45.70 6.01
C TYR A 84 1.53 44.45 5.14
N ALA A 85 2.49 44.51 4.22
CA ALA A 85 2.82 43.45 3.28
C ALA A 85 3.34 42.19 3.99
N GLU A 86 4.00 42.33 5.15
CA GLU A 86 4.49 41.20 5.94
C GLU A 86 3.41 40.15 6.23
N TYR A 87 2.19 40.58 6.53
CA TYR A 87 1.07 39.67 6.77
C TYR A 87 0.78 38.80 5.55
N HIS A 88 0.67 39.44 4.37
CA HIS A 88 0.38 38.76 3.10
C HIS A 88 1.51 37.81 2.70
N ILE A 89 2.76 38.25 2.84
CA ILE A 89 3.96 37.45 2.55
C ILE A 89 3.97 36.20 3.43
N ARG A 90 3.85 36.35 4.76
CA ARG A 90 3.84 35.21 5.69
C ARG A 90 2.66 34.27 5.43
N GLN A 91 1.48 34.81 5.16
CA GLN A 91 0.28 34.01 4.88
C GLN A 91 0.45 33.19 3.60
N ARG A 92 1.02 33.78 2.55
CA ARG A 92 1.26 33.10 1.28
C ARG A 92 2.29 31.98 1.41
N MET A 93 3.43 32.27 2.04
CA MET A 93 4.47 31.27 2.34
C MET A 93 3.91 30.09 3.15
N ARG A 94 3.20 30.37 4.25
CA ARG A 94 2.57 29.33 5.08
C ARG A 94 1.58 28.48 4.29
N ARG A 95 0.78 29.10 3.42
CA ARG A 95 -0.17 28.39 2.56
C ARG A 95 0.54 27.53 1.53
N CYS A 96 1.64 28.00 0.93
CA CYS A 96 2.46 27.21 0.01
C CYS A 96 3.00 25.96 0.72
N LEU A 97 3.59 26.10 1.89
CA LEU A 97 4.09 24.97 2.68
C LEU A 97 2.98 23.97 3.03
N GLN A 98 1.77 24.44 3.35
CA GLN A 98 0.64 23.55 3.65
C GLN A 98 0.12 22.79 2.42
N MET A 99 0.26 23.35 1.22
CA MET A 99 -0.25 22.72 -0.01
C MET A 99 0.79 21.86 -0.69
N ASN A 100 2.06 22.27 -0.65
CA ASN A 100 3.15 21.73 -1.46
C ASN A 100 4.32 21.19 -0.62
N GLY A 101 4.36 21.46 0.69
CA GLY A 101 5.50 21.08 1.55
C GLY A 101 5.52 19.62 1.99
N SER A 102 4.59 18.79 1.51
CA SER A 102 4.55 17.37 1.80
C SER A 102 4.32 16.61 0.50
N CYS A 103 4.92 15.43 0.38
CA CYS A 103 4.78 14.59 -0.83
C CYS A 103 3.32 14.17 -1.06
N LEU A 104 2.56 13.99 0.04
CA LEU A 104 1.11 13.81 0.01
C LEU A 104 0.40 15.12 0.34
N ARG A 105 -0.66 15.43 -0.41
CA ARG A 105 -1.47 16.63 -0.18
C ARG A 105 -2.48 16.38 0.93
N PHE A 106 -2.39 17.18 2.00
CA PHE A 106 -3.33 17.14 3.12
C PHE A 106 -4.26 18.36 3.13
N PRO A 107 -5.52 18.21 3.60
CA PRO A 107 -6.36 19.37 3.92
C PRO A 107 -5.71 20.26 4.99
N VAL A 108 -5.86 21.58 4.85
CA VAL A 108 -5.25 22.58 5.75
C VAL A 108 -5.62 22.37 7.22
N HIS A 109 -6.89 22.06 7.49
CA HIS A 109 -7.38 21.84 8.86
C HIS A 109 -6.72 20.62 9.53
N CYS A 110 -6.35 19.59 8.76
CA CYS A 110 -5.60 18.44 9.28
C CYS A 110 -4.18 18.87 9.67
N LEU A 111 -3.49 19.61 8.81
CA LEU A 111 -2.13 20.12 9.10
C LEU A 111 -2.11 21.08 10.29
N GLU A 112 -3.15 21.90 10.47
CA GLU A 112 -3.28 22.76 11.64
C GLU A 112 -3.42 21.96 12.94
N LYS A 113 -4.21 20.88 12.94
CA LYS A 113 -4.32 19.96 14.07
C LYS A 113 -2.99 19.28 14.37
N VAL A 114 -2.29 18.78 13.34
CA VAL A 114 -0.95 18.19 13.46
C VAL A 114 0.05 19.18 14.05
N GLN A 115 0.02 20.44 13.61
CA GLN A 115 0.91 21.48 14.16
C GLN A 115 0.60 21.77 15.63
N ARG A 116 -0.67 21.85 16.01
CA ARG A 116 -1.07 22.02 17.42
C ARG A 116 -0.60 20.84 18.27
N TYR A 117 -0.75 19.62 17.76
CA TYR A 117 -0.24 18.42 18.41
C TYR A 117 1.28 18.46 18.59
N LYS A 118 2.05 18.83 17.57
CA LYS A 118 3.51 19.00 17.68
C LYS A 118 3.91 20.06 18.71
N CYS A 119 3.19 21.19 18.74
CA CYS A 119 3.41 22.23 19.75
C CYS A 119 3.13 21.70 21.17
N LEU A 120 2.06 20.91 21.34
CA LEU A 120 1.74 20.26 22.61
C LEU A 120 2.85 19.30 23.03
N CYS A 121 3.32 18.41 22.14
CA CYS A 121 4.41 17.47 22.45
C CYS A 121 5.69 18.20 22.87
N ASN A 122 6.06 19.28 22.17
CA ASN A 122 7.23 20.08 22.52
C ASN A 122 7.06 20.79 23.87
N ALA A 123 5.88 21.31 24.17
CA ALA A 123 5.58 21.90 25.48
C ALA A 123 5.65 20.86 26.60
N PHE A 124 5.06 19.68 26.38
CA PHE A 124 5.09 18.57 27.33
C PHE A 124 6.50 18.07 27.62
N ASN A 125 7.32 17.93 26.57
CA ASN A 125 8.71 17.50 26.72
C ASN A 125 9.52 18.55 27.49
N ARG A 126 9.27 19.85 27.26
CA ARG A 126 9.93 20.92 28.00
C ARG A 126 9.56 20.96 29.48
N GLU A 127 8.30 20.69 29.81
CA GLU A 127 7.79 20.82 31.19
C GLU A 127 7.97 19.53 32.01
N TYR A 128 7.76 18.37 31.39
CA TYR A 128 7.73 17.06 32.04
C TYR A 128 8.88 16.12 31.62
N GLY A 129 9.70 16.52 30.64
CA GLY A 129 10.83 15.69 30.15
C GLY A 129 10.40 14.44 29.38
N ARG A 130 9.14 14.36 28.95
CA ARG A 130 8.57 13.22 28.22
C ARG A 130 7.51 13.65 27.22
N GLU A 131 7.20 12.79 26.26
CA GLU A 131 6.05 12.96 25.36
C GLU A 131 4.72 12.71 26.11
N PRO A 132 3.63 13.39 25.70
CA PRO A 132 2.30 13.16 26.28
C PRO A 132 1.75 11.79 25.86
N SER A 133 0.99 11.15 26.74
CA SER A 133 0.17 9.99 26.36
C SER A 133 -1.00 10.42 25.47
N ASP A 134 -1.50 9.54 24.60
CA ASP A 134 -2.66 9.82 23.74
C ASP A 134 -3.88 10.33 24.54
N ARG A 135 -4.09 9.81 25.76
CA ARG A 135 -5.16 10.28 26.66
C ARG A 135 -4.92 11.70 27.16
N GLU A 136 -3.68 12.04 27.49
CA GLU A 136 -3.30 13.38 27.92
C GLU A 136 -3.45 14.35 26.74
N ALA A 137 -2.91 13.98 25.57
CA ALA A 137 -3.00 14.77 24.35
C ALA A 137 -4.44 15.06 23.95
N ALA A 138 -5.30 14.03 23.96
CA ALA A 138 -6.73 14.17 23.68
C ALA A 138 -7.42 15.12 24.68
N ALA A 139 -7.13 14.98 25.98
CA ALA A 139 -7.71 15.84 27.01
C ALA A 139 -7.28 17.32 26.85
N PHE A 140 -5.99 17.58 26.58
CA PHE A 140 -5.46 18.93 26.35
C PHE A 140 -5.98 19.56 25.07
N MET A 141 -6.17 18.77 24.00
CA MET A 141 -6.68 19.26 22.72
C MET A 141 -8.22 19.35 22.68
N GLY A 142 -8.92 18.79 23.67
CA GLY A 142 -10.38 18.72 23.70
C GLY A 142 -10.96 17.81 22.62
N LEU A 143 -10.28 16.70 22.32
CA LEU A 143 -10.62 15.76 21.26
C LEU A 143 -10.93 14.37 21.82
N THR A 144 -11.59 13.54 21.03
CA THR A 144 -11.76 12.10 21.33
C THR A 144 -10.47 11.33 21.05
N LEU A 145 -10.34 10.12 21.59
CA LEU A 145 -9.17 9.27 21.36
C LEU A 145 -9.04 8.86 19.88
N GLU A 146 -10.16 8.52 19.23
CA GLU A 146 -10.19 8.20 17.79
C GLU A 146 -9.67 9.36 16.94
N GLN A 147 -10.13 10.59 17.23
CA GLN A 147 -9.61 11.79 16.54
C GLN A 147 -8.14 12.06 16.83
N MET A 148 -7.63 11.63 17.99
CA MET A 148 -6.21 11.74 18.31
C MET A 148 -5.40 10.72 17.50
N GLU A 149 -5.88 9.48 17.37
CA GLU A 149 -5.28 8.47 16.50
C GLU A 149 -5.20 8.97 15.05
N ASP A 150 -6.28 9.56 14.51
CA ASP A 150 -6.29 10.17 13.17
C ASP A 150 -5.23 11.26 12.99
N ILE A 151 -5.06 12.14 13.99
CA ILE A 151 -4.06 13.22 13.95
C ILE A 151 -2.66 12.63 13.99
N ARG A 152 -2.43 11.58 14.79
CA ARG A 152 -1.13 10.91 14.90
C ARG A 152 -0.78 10.21 13.58
N GLU A 153 -1.73 9.51 12.98
CA GLU A 153 -1.57 8.88 11.67
C GLU A 153 -1.29 9.94 10.60
N SER A 154 -2.08 11.01 10.55
CA SER A 154 -1.84 12.14 9.64
C SER A 154 -0.46 12.77 9.84
N ALA A 155 0.00 12.89 11.08
CA ALA A 155 1.33 13.42 11.40
C ALA A 155 2.46 12.50 10.92
N CYS A 156 2.25 11.18 10.97
CA CYS A 156 3.16 10.17 10.45
C CYS A 156 3.20 10.21 8.91
N MET A 157 2.04 10.20 8.25
CA MET A 157 1.95 10.25 6.79
C MET A 157 2.52 11.56 6.20
N ALA A 158 2.44 12.68 6.93
CA ALA A 158 3.06 13.94 6.51
C ALA A 158 4.60 13.92 6.53
N ARG A 159 5.22 12.93 7.19
CA ARG A 159 6.68 12.75 7.29
C ARG A 159 7.09 11.40 6.71
N LEU A 160 6.92 11.23 5.40
CA LEU A 160 7.39 10.03 4.70
C LEU A 160 8.92 9.92 4.80
N GLY A 161 9.39 8.71 5.10
CA GLY A 161 10.81 8.37 5.03
C GLY A 161 11.24 8.06 3.60
N SER A 162 12.53 8.21 3.30
CA SER A 162 13.09 7.80 2.01
C SER A 162 13.29 6.28 1.98
N LEU A 163 12.90 5.63 0.89
CA LEU A 163 13.21 4.20 0.66
C LEU A 163 14.71 3.98 0.46
N ASP A 164 15.44 4.98 -0.04
CA ASP A 164 16.90 4.94 -0.20
C ASP A 164 17.65 5.12 1.14
N SER A 165 16.93 5.26 2.26
CA SER A 165 17.58 5.37 3.56
C SER A 165 18.35 4.07 3.84
N PRO A 166 19.65 4.14 4.19
CA PRO A 166 20.44 2.97 4.48
C PRO A 166 19.97 2.30 5.76
N VAL A 167 19.87 0.98 5.75
CA VAL A 167 19.61 0.17 6.91
C VAL A 167 20.94 -0.35 7.43
N LYS A 168 21.28 0.00 8.68
CA LYS A 168 22.47 -0.56 9.33
C LYS A 168 22.25 -2.03 9.61
N GLY A 169 22.74 -2.90 8.73
CA GLY A 169 22.81 -4.33 8.97
C GLY A 169 23.75 -4.66 10.14
N LEU A 170 23.56 -5.84 10.74
CA LEU A 170 24.45 -6.38 11.78
C LEU A 170 25.90 -6.55 11.30
N ASP A 171 26.10 -6.66 9.98
CA ASP A 171 27.41 -6.93 9.35
C ASP A 171 28.15 -5.66 8.89
N GLY A 172 27.62 -4.46 9.18
CA GLY A 172 28.30 -3.20 8.87
C GLY A 172 28.46 -2.87 7.38
N GLY A 173 27.87 -3.66 6.47
CA GLY A 173 27.77 -3.34 5.05
C GLY A 173 26.71 -2.25 4.82
N GLU A 174 27.10 -1.19 4.12
CA GLU A 174 26.26 0.01 3.86
C GLU A 174 25.28 -0.19 2.68
N ASP A 175 25.15 -1.41 2.16
CA ASP A 175 24.53 -1.66 0.84
C ASP A 175 23.04 -1.98 0.88
N THR A 176 22.41 -2.15 2.05
CA THR A 176 20.96 -2.47 2.14
C THR A 176 20.15 -1.21 2.42
N THR A 177 19.19 -0.90 1.57
CA THR A 177 18.25 0.22 1.75
C THR A 177 16.94 -0.24 2.38
N ILE A 178 16.13 0.69 2.91
CA ILE A 178 14.76 0.38 3.36
C ILE A 178 13.96 -0.21 2.19
N GLY A 179 14.14 0.30 0.98
CA GLY A 179 13.47 -0.15 -0.23
C GLY A 179 13.71 -1.64 -0.52
N ASP A 180 14.94 -2.12 -0.34
CA ASP A 180 15.29 -3.53 -0.55
C ASP A 180 14.59 -4.48 0.43
N MET A 181 14.15 -3.97 1.59
CA MET A 181 13.46 -4.75 2.62
C MET A 181 11.93 -4.73 2.47
N VAL A 182 11.38 -3.87 1.59
CA VAL A 182 9.94 -3.84 1.35
C VAL A 182 9.55 -5.04 0.50
N ALA A 183 8.83 -5.98 1.10
CA ALA A 183 8.29 -7.13 0.36
C ALA A 183 7.33 -6.64 -0.75
N SER A 184 7.44 -7.23 -1.93
CA SER A 184 6.46 -7.03 -2.99
C SER A 184 5.09 -7.53 -2.54
N VAL A 185 4.04 -6.87 -3.01
CA VAL A 185 2.65 -7.34 -2.80
C VAL A 185 2.40 -8.63 -3.58
N GLU A 186 3.12 -8.82 -4.69
CA GLU A 186 3.08 -10.02 -5.52
C GLU A 186 4.05 -11.07 -4.94
N ASP A 187 3.51 -12.23 -4.57
CA ASP A 187 4.30 -13.41 -4.21
C ASP A 187 4.65 -14.17 -5.50
N MET A 188 5.63 -13.66 -6.24
CA MET A 188 6.07 -14.24 -7.50
C MET A 188 6.47 -15.71 -7.35
N GLU A 189 7.02 -16.10 -6.20
CA GLU A 189 7.40 -17.48 -5.92
C GLU A 189 6.16 -18.35 -5.67
N GLY A 190 5.24 -17.88 -4.82
CA GLY A 190 3.95 -18.54 -4.58
C GLY A 190 3.14 -18.72 -5.85
N ASP A 191 3.01 -17.67 -6.65
CA ASP A 191 2.26 -17.66 -7.91
C ASP A 191 2.86 -18.62 -8.94
N THR A 192 4.20 -18.68 -9.04
CA THR A 192 4.88 -19.62 -9.95
C THR A 192 4.68 -21.06 -9.51
N VAL A 193 4.78 -21.35 -8.20
CA VAL A 193 4.52 -22.68 -7.64
C VAL A 193 3.07 -23.10 -7.90
N GLU A 194 2.11 -22.21 -7.65
CA GLU A 194 0.69 -22.50 -7.90
C GLU A 194 0.44 -22.78 -9.38
N ARG A 195 0.99 -21.95 -10.29
CA ARG A 195 0.85 -22.16 -11.74
C ARG A 195 1.43 -23.51 -12.17
N MET A 196 2.62 -23.88 -11.69
CA MET A 196 3.23 -25.17 -11.99
C MET A 196 2.37 -26.35 -11.49
N GLN A 197 1.80 -26.24 -10.29
CA GLN A 197 0.88 -27.25 -9.74
C GLN A 197 -0.39 -27.39 -10.59
N GLN A 198 -0.98 -26.27 -11.02
CA GLN A 198 -2.16 -26.28 -11.89
C GLN A 198 -1.86 -26.90 -13.27
N GLU A 199 -0.71 -26.60 -13.87
CA GLU A 199 -0.28 -27.19 -15.14
C GLU A 199 -0.08 -28.71 -15.01
N GLN A 200 0.56 -29.16 -13.93
CA GLN A 200 0.75 -30.58 -13.65
C GLN A 200 -0.60 -31.30 -13.41
N LEU A 201 -1.50 -30.70 -12.62
CA LEU A 201 -2.85 -31.22 -12.42
C LEU A 201 -3.59 -31.36 -13.75
N LYS A 202 -3.54 -30.31 -14.59
CA LYS A 202 -4.19 -30.30 -15.89
C LYS A 202 -3.67 -31.43 -16.78
N ALA A 203 -2.35 -31.63 -16.84
CA ALA A 203 -1.75 -32.72 -17.61
C ALA A 203 -2.23 -34.09 -17.12
N GLU A 204 -2.12 -34.38 -15.80
CA GLU A 204 -2.56 -35.67 -15.26
C GLU A 204 -4.06 -35.91 -15.45
N LEU A 205 -4.90 -34.87 -15.27
CA LEU A 205 -6.34 -34.99 -15.38
C LEU A 205 -6.76 -35.32 -16.81
N TRP A 206 -6.19 -34.65 -17.82
CA TRP A 206 -6.51 -34.92 -19.21
C TRP A 206 -5.99 -36.27 -19.70
N ASP A 207 -4.80 -36.71 -19.25
CA ASP A 207 -4.31 -38.06 -19.53
C ASP A 207 -5.29 -39.13 -19.03
N TYR A 208 -5.91 -38.93 -17.86
CA TYR A 208 -6.93 -39.85 -17.36
C TYR A 208 -8.23 -39.78 -18.12
N VAL A 209 -8.67 -38.59 -18.52
CA VAL A 209 -9.86 -38.43 -19.37
C VAL A 209 -9.66 -39.16 -20.69
N ASP A 210 -8.49 -39.05 -21.31
CA ASP A 210 -8.16 -39.72 -22.57
C ASP A 210 -8.09 -41.24 -22.44
N SER A 211 -7.81 -41.77 -21.24
CA SER A 211 -7.85 -43.20 -20.96
C SER A 211 -9.27 -43.81 -20.84
N LEU A 212 -10.33 -42.98 -20.89
CA LEU A 212 -11.70 -43.46 -20.75
C LEU A 212 -12.20 -44.20 -22.00
N PRO A 213 -13.06 -45.22 -21.85
CA PRO A 213 -13.52 -46.02 -22.97
C PRO A 213 -14.57 -45.31 -23.84
N GLY A 214 -14.48 -45.52 -25.15
CA GLY A 214 -15.49 -45.11 -26.13
C GLY A 214 -15.55 -43.60 -26.34
N GLN A 215 -16.75 -43.04 -26.38
CA GLN A 215 -16.99 -41.60 -26.62
C GLN A 215 -16.86 -40.74 -25.36
N GLN A 216 -16.47 -41.33 -24.22
CA GLN A 216 -16.40 -40.63 -22.92
C GLN A 216 -15.36 -39.49 -22.89
N PRO A 217 -14.12 -39.65 -23.41
CA PRO A 217 -13.12 -38.57 -23.38
C PRO A 217 -13.60 -37.31 -24.12
N ALA A 218 -14.15 -37.52 -25.33
CA ALA A 218 -14.60 -36.43 -26.19
C ALA A 218 -15.77 -35.65 -25.58
N VAL A 219 -16.74 -36.35 -24.98
CA VAL A 219 -17.86 -35.72 -24.25
C VAL A 219 -17.36 -34.91 -23.04
N ILE A 220 -16.35 -35.40 -22.32
CA ILE A 220 -15.77 -34.68 -21.16
C ILE A 220 -14.98 -33.44 -21.62
N ARG A 221 -14.20 -33.52 -22.70
CA ARG A 221 -13.50 -32.36 -23.28
C ARG A 221 -14.48 -31.29 -23.75
N MET A 222 -15.46 -31.63 -24.58
CA MET A 222 -16.47 -30.67 -25.05
C MET A 222 -17.25 -30.01 -23.91
N ARG A 223 -17.50 -30.75 -22.82
CA ARG A 223 -18.22 -30.22 -21.67
C ARG A 223 -17.38 -29.28 -20.80
N PHE A 224 -16.17 -29.68 -20.44
CA PHE A 224 -15.37 -29.01 -19.41
C PHE A 224 -14.21 -28.17 -19.95
N GLN A 225 -13.68 -28.51 -21.13
CA GLN A 225 -12.66 -27.72 -21.82
C GLN A 225 -13.30 -26.65 -22.71
N ASP A 226 -14.33 -27.02 -23.49
CA ASP A 226 -14.96 -26.13 -24.46
C ASP A 226 -16.23 -25.45 -23.93
N GLY A 227 -16.68 -25.83 -22.73
CA GLY A 227 -17.83 -25.21 -22.04
C GLY A 227 -19.19 -25.48 -22.68
N MET A 228 -19.32 -26.49 -23.54
CA MET A 228 -20.55 -26.72 -24.31
C MET A 228 -21.72 -27.25 -23.45
N ALA A 229 -22.93 -26.84 -23.82
CA ALA A 229 -24.17 -27.36 -23.24
C ALA A 229 -24.42 -28.82 -23.69
N MET A 230 -25.03 -29.65 -22.83
CA MET A 230 -25.30 -31.05 -23.15
C MET A 230 -26.16 -31.25 -24.41
N GLU A 231 -27.08 -30.31 -24.67
CA GLU A 231 -27.91 -30.32 -25.88
C GLU A 231 -27.12 -29.98 -27.16
N ALA A 232 -26.08 -29.16 -27.04
CA ALA A 232 -25.19 -28.85 -28.17
C ALA A 232 -24.31 -30.05 -28.51
N ILE A 233 -23.72 -30.67 -27.49
CA ILE A 233 -22.95 -31.92 -27.64
C ILE A 233 -23.84 -33.03 -28.21
N GLY A 234 -25.08 -33.14 -27.73
CA GLY A 234 -26.06 -34.11 -28.24
C GLY A 234 -26.31 -33.95 -29.74
N ARG A 235 -26.54 -32.72 -30.20
CA ARG A 235 -26.73 -32.40 -31.62
C ARG A 235 -25.52 -32.78 -32.47
N GLU A 236 -24.31 -32.54 -31.99
CA GLU A 236 -23.07 -32.88 -32.70
C GLU A 236 -22.89 -34.39 -32.88
N TYR A 237 -23.27 -35.18 -31.88
CA TYR A 237 -23.23 -36.65 -31.93
C TYR A 237 -24.49 -37.29 -32.53
N GLY A 238 -25.49 -36.51 -32.94
CA GLY A 238 -26.78 -37.03 -33.40
C GLY A 238 -27.56 -37.78 -32.30
N THR A 239 -27.38 -37.40 -31.03
CA THR A 239 -28.02 -38.01 -29.86
C THR A 239 -28.80 -36.99 -29.02
N SER A 240 -29.56 -37.45 -28.02
CA SER A 240 -30.23 -36.55 -27.09
C SER A 240 -29.27 -36.02 -26.01
N GLY A 241 -29.53 -34.83 -25.48
CA GLY A 241 -28.75 -34.28 -24.35
C GLY A 241 -28.78 -35.18 -23.10
N GLU A 242 -29.85 -35.97 -22.92
CA GLU A 242 -29.95 -36.96 -21.83
C GLU A 242 -28.99 -38.14 -22.04
N ALA A 243 -28.79 -38.58 -23.28
CA ALA A 243 -27.80 -39.60 -23.60
C ALA A 243 -26.38 -39.11 -23.28
N VAL A 244 -26.06 -37.86 -23.64
CA VAL A 244 -24.79 -37.20 -23.28
C VAL A 244 -24.62 -37.11 -21.76
N ARG A 245 -25.68 -36.76 -21.02
CA ARG A 245 -25.68 -36.74 -19.55
C ARG A 245 -25.37 -38.13 -18.97
N HIS A 246 -25.95 -39.20 -19.52
CA HIS A 246 -25.62 -40.56 -19.10
C HIS A 246 -24.16 -40.94 -19.38
N ILE A 247 -23.62 -40.56 -20.55
CA ILE A 247 -22.21 -40.79 -20.90
C ILE A 247 -21.30 -40.04 -19.92
N GLN A 248 -21.59 -38.76 -19.64
CA GLN A 248 -20.85 -37.96 -18.67
C GLN A 248 -20.90 -38.58 -17.27
N ALA A 249 -22.08 -39.00 -16.80
CA ALA A 249 -22.22 -39.64 -15.49
C ALA A 249 -21.42 -40.96 -15.40
N LYS A 250 -21.35 -41.73 -16.49
CA LYS A 250 -20.54 -42.95 -16.57
C LYS A 250 -19.04 -42.64 -16.57
N ALA A 251 -18.61 -41.63 -17.34
CA ALA A 251 -17.23 -41.15 -17.37
C ALA A 251 -16.75 -40.67 -15.98
N LEU A 252 -17.54 -39.82 -15.31
CA LEU A 252 -17.23 -39.35 -13.96
C LEU A 252 -17.20 -40.49 -12.93
N ARG A 253 -18.04 -41.52 -13.10
CA ARG A 253 -18.02 -42.72 -12.25
C ARG A 253 -16.74 -43.54 -12.46
N GLU A 254 -16.25 -43.64 -13.69
CA GLU A 254 -14.98 -44.29 -14.01
C GLU A 254 -13.78 -43.53 -13.41
N LEU A 255 -13.75 -42.20 -13.55
CA LEU A 255 -12.71 -41.35 -12.97
C LEU A 255 -12.70 -41.35 -11.43
N ARG A 256 -13.83 -41.69 -10.78
CA ARG A 256 -13.91 -41.87 -9.32
C ARG A 256 -13.28 -43.16 -8.80
N LYS A 257 -12.88 -44.10 -9.67
CA LYS A 257 -12.25 -45.35 -9.23
C LYS A 257 -10.92 -45.07 -8.51
N PRO A 258 -10.54 -45.87 -7.48
CA PRO A 258 -9.33 -45.64 -6.70
C PRO A 258 -8.03 -45.55 -7.51
N ARG A 259 -7.98 -46.22 -8.67
CA ARG A 259 -6.84 -46.19 -9.58
C ARG A 259 -6.53 -44.77 -10.08
N TYR A 260 -7.57 -43.98 -10.34
CA TYR A 260 -7.46 -42.60 -10.82
C TYR A 260 -7.48 -41.60 -9.67
N SER A 261 -8.41 -41.78 -8.72
CA SER A 261 -8.61 -40.81 -7.63
C SER A 261 -7.42 -40.74 -6.66
N LYS A 262 -6.62 -41.81 -6.48
CA LYS A 262 -5.47 -41.78 -5.57
C LYS A 262 -4.37 -40.81 -6.01
N ARG A 263 -4.19 -40.64 -7.33
CA ARG A 263 -3.16 -39.76 -7.90
C ARG A 263 -3.61 -38.32 -8.02
N LEU A 264 -4.92 -38.08 -8.17
CA LEU A 264 -5.50 -36.72 -8.20
C LEU A 264 -5.75 -36.12 -6.81
N ARG A 265 -5.81 -36.94 -5.76
CA ARG A 265 -6.04 -36.51 -4.37
C ARG A 265 -5.03 -35.49 -3.82
N PRO A 266 -3.72 -35.58 -4.10
CA PRO A 266 -2.74 -34.61 -3.61
C PRO A 266 -2.94 -33.19 -4.16
N PHE A 267 -3.60 -33.04 -5.31
CA PHE A 267 -3.88 -31.73 -5.91
C PHE A 267 -5.14 -31.06 -5.35
N LEU A 268 -5.91 -31.74 -4.50
CA LEU A 268 -7.05 -31.14 -3.82
C LEU A 268 -6.56 -30.36 -2.60
N PRO A 269 -6.99 -29.11 -2.41
CA PRO A 269 -6.78 -28.40 -1.15
C PRO A 269 -7.26 -29.25 0.03
N ASP A 270 -6.54 -29.18 1.16
CA ASP A 270 -6.85 -30.03 2.32
C ASP A 270 -8.30 -29.85 2.81
N ALA A 271 -8.83 -28.62 2.75
CA ALA A 271 -10.22 -28.32 3.07
C ALA A 271 -11.22 -29.10 2.18
N ASP A 272 -10.98 -29.15 0.88
CA ASP A 272 -11.85 -29.85 -0.09
C ASP A 272 -11.72 -31.37 0.03
N ARG A 273 -10.52 -31.87 0.38
CA ARG A 273 -10.29 -33.27 0.70
C ARG A 273 -11.11 -33.70 1.91
N ILE A 274 -11.11 -32.91 2.98
CA ILE A 274 -11.86 -33.19 4.21
C ILE A 274 -13.37 -33.17 3.93
N TYR A 275 -13.84 -32.14 3.23
CA TYR A 275 -15.24 -31.98 2.86
C TYR A 275 -15.76 -33.13 2.00
N SER A 276 -15.01 -33.52 0.95
CA SER A 276 -15.38 -34.65 0.08
C SER A 276 -15.38 -36.00 0.81
N MET A 277 -14.48 -36.20 1.78
CA MET A 277 -14.48 -37.37 2.65
C MET A 277 -15.68 -37.41 3.60
N ALA A 278 -16.15 -36.25 4.06
CA ALA A 278 -17.31 -36.13 4.94
C ALA A 278 -18.65 -36.36 4.20
N ILE A 279 -18.75 -35.96 2.93
CA ILE A 279 -19.93 -36.23 2.07
C ILE A 279 -20.02 -37.71 1.70
N THR A 280 -18.88 -38.37 1.53
CA THR A 280 -18.83 -39.80 1.20
C THR A 280 -18.95 -40.64 2.48
N GLY A 281 -20.15 -40.72 3.09
CA GLY A 281 -20.29 -41.49 4.32
C GLY A 281 -21.69 -41.89 4.78
N ASN A 282 -21.76 -43.17 5.17
CA ASN A 282 -22.68 -43.89 6.04
C ASN A 282 -24.19 -43.70 5.79
N GLY A 283 -24.76 -44.59 4.96
CA GLY A 283 -26.14 -44.98 5.18
C GLY A 283 -26.32 -45.51 6.62
N VAL A 284 -27.54 -45.41 7.15
CA VAL A 284 -27.92 -45.76 8.54
C VAL A 284 -27.29 -47.09 9.01
N GLY A 285 -27.19 -48.09 8.12
CA GLY A 285 -26.60 -49.40 8.44
C GLY A 285 -25.11 -49.40 8.83
N LYS A 286 -24.29 -48.45 8.38
CA LYS A 286 -22.87 -48.38 8.77
C LYS A 286 -22.69 -47.63 10.09
N PHE A 287 -23.48 -46.57 10.31
CA PHE A 287 -23.56 -45.89 11.61
C PHE A 287 -23.98 -46.85 12.73
N ASN A 288 -25.01 -47.68 12.49
CA ASN A 288 -25.46 -48.68 13.48
C ASN A 288 -24.41 -49.74 13.84
N ARG A 289 -23.34 -49.90 13.04
CA ARG A 289 -22.24 -50.84 13.32
C ARG A 289 -21.02 -50.16 13.92
N THR A 290 -20.67 -48.97 13.43
CA THR A 290 -19.42 -48.28 13.78
C THR A 290 -19.61 -47.14 14.77
N TRP A 291 -20.85 -46.78 15.12
CA TRP A 291 -21.24 -45.67 16.00
C TRP A 291 -20.55 -44.34 15.66
N THR A 292 -20.18 -44.15 14.39
CA THR A 292 -19.41 -43.01 13.90
C THR A 292 -20.14 -42.36 12.75
N SER A 293 -20.39 -41.06 12.87
CA SER A 293 -20.97 -40.24 11.81
C SER A 293 -19.97 -40.03 10.65
N SER A 294 -20.46 -39.57 9.51
CA SER A 294 -19.62 -39.34 8.32
C SER A 294 -18.56 -38.26 8.55
N THR A 295 -18.91 -37.23 9.34
CA THR A 295 -18.04 -36.13 9.80
C THR A 295 -17.01 -36.61 10.83
N GLU A 296 -17.42 -37.35 11.86
CA GLU A 296 -16.49 -37.90 12.88
C GLU A 296 -15.46 -38.84 12.25
N ARG A 297 -15.88 -39.68 11.30
CA ARG A 297 -14.94 -40.54 10.56
C ARG A 297 -13.95 -39.72 9.73
N ALA A 298 -14.39 -38.65 9.07
CA ALA A 298 -13.50 -37.79 8.31
C ALA A 298 -12.48 -37.12 9.24
N ALA A 299 -12.93 -36.58 10.38
CA ALA A 299 -12.06 -36.01 11.41
C ALA A 299 -11.04 -37.03 11.95
N LEU A 300 -11.46 -38.25 12.28
CA LEU A 300 -10.55 -39.32 12.74
C LEU A 300 -9.48 -39.70 11.70
N ASN A 301 -9.81 -39.68 10.41
CA ASN A 301 -8.82 -39.92 9.35
C ASN A 301 -7.83 -38.75 9.18
N VAL A 302 -8.28 -37.52 9.45
CA VAL A 302 -7.42 -36.33 9.41
C VAL A 302 -6.43 -36.38 10.57
N ILE A 303 -6.89 -36.68 11.78
CA ILE A 303 -6.06 -36.79 12.99
C ILE A 303 -4.95 -37.85 12.79
N ASP A 304 -5.31 -39.05 12.32
CA ASP A 304 -4.34 -40.13 12.03
C ASP A 304 -3.34 -39.71 10.92
N TRP A 305 -3.76 -38.89 9.96
CA TRP A 305 -2.85 -38.34 8.95
C TRP A 305 -1.90 -37.27 9.52
N GLU A 306 -2.40 -36.34 10.32
CA GLU A 306 -1.60 -35.30 10.97
C GLU A 306 -0.54 -35.89 11.90
N GLU A 307 -0.88 -36.94 12.65
CA GLU A 307 0.06 -37.69 13.48
C GLU A 307 1.17 -38.32 12.62
N ARG A 308 0.82 -38.99 11.51
CA ARG A 308 1.80 -39.55 10.57
C ARG A 308 2.67 -38.49 9.90
N HIS A 309 2.08 -37.34 9.54
CA HIS A 309 2.80 -36.24 8.93
C HIS A 309 3.81 -35.62 9.91
N ARG A 310 3.40 -35.40 11.16
CA ARG A 310 4.29 -34.97 12.25
C ARG A 310 5.46 -35.91 12.46
N MET A 311 5.19 -37.22 12.53
CA MET A 311 6.24 -38.25 12.62
C MET A 311 7.19 -38.23 11.43
N HIS A 312 6.69 -37.95 10.21
CA HIS A 312 7.50 -37.85 9.01
C HIS A 312 8.41 -36.61 9.01
N LEU A 313 7.90 -35.45 9.44
CA LEU A 313 8.70 -34.23 9.57
C LEU A 313 9.81 -34.38 10.60
N GLU A 314 9.52 -34.99 11.76
CA GLU A 314 10.53 -35.32 12.77
C GLU A 314 11.61 -36.26 12.22
N LEU A 315 11.24 -37.18 11.33
CA LEU A 315 12.17 -38.09 10.66
C LEU A 315 13.06 -37.33 9.66
N LEU A 316 12.49 -36.42 8.86
CA LEU A 316 13.25 -35.57 7.93
C LEU A 316 14.23 -34.64 8.66
N GLU A 317 13.84 -34.08 9.79
CA GLU A 317 14.75 -33.29 10.63
C GLU A 317 15.90 -34.13 11.18
N LYS A 318 15.62 -35.36 11.63
CA LYS A 318 16.66 -36.29 12.08
C LYS A 318 17.63 -36.61 10.95
N VAL A 319 17.12 -36.92 9.76
CA VAL A 319 17.95 -37.19 8.57
C VAL A 319 18.79 -35.98 8.18
N ARG A 320 18.21 -34.77 8.14
CA ARG A 320 18.97 -33.52 7.88
C ARG A 320 20.09 -33.31 8.89
N LYS A 321 19.83 -33.56 10.18
CA LYS A 321 20.83 -33.47 11.25
C LYS A 321 21.93 -34.51 11.11
N GLU A 322 21.62 -35.73 10.67
CA GLU A 322 22.64 -36.77 10.42
C GLU A 322 23.49 -36.46 9.19
N VAL A 323 22.88 -36.03 8.08
CA VAL A 323 23.61 -35.61 6.88
C VAL A 323 24.55 -34.45 7.17
N ALA A 324 24.11 -33.45 7.95
CA ALA A 324 24.95 -32.34 8.38
C ALA A 324 26.13 -32.81 9.26
N LYS A 325 25.91 -33.80 10.15
CA LYS A 325 26.98 -34.40 10.96
C LYS A 325 27.98 -35.19 10.12
N SER A 326 27.52 -35.93 9.12
CA SER A 326 28.39 -36.68 8.19
C SER A 326 29.24 -35.73 7.34
N GLN A 327 28.65 -34.64 6.84
CA GLN A 327 29.38 -33.62 6.07
C GLN A 327 30.42 -32.86 6.91
N GLN A 328 30.17 -32.68 8.22
CA GLN A 328 31.15 -32.10 9.15
C GLN A 328 32.26 -33.07 9.57
N ALA A 329 32.06 -34.39 9.40
CA ALA A 329 33.05 -35.40 9.74
C ALA A 329 33.99 -35.74 8.56
N GLU A 330 33.62 -35.38 7.33
CA GLU A 330 34.43 -35.54 6.10
C GLU A 330 35.27 -34.30 5.73
N ALA A 331 35.11 -33.18 6.46
CA ALA A 331 35.87 -31.94 6.29
C ALA A 331 36.98 -31.80 7.36
#